data_AF-A0A2X0SHB3-F1
#
_entry.id   AF-A0A2X0SHB3-F1
#
_cell.length_a   1.000
_cell.length_b   1.000
_cell.length_c   1.000
_cell.angle_alpha   90.00
_cell.angle_beta   90.00
_cell.angle_gamma   90.00
#
_symmetry.space_group_name_H-M   'P 1'
#
loop_
_entity.id
_entity.type
_entity.pdbx_description
1 polymer ?
#
loop_
_entity_poly.entity_id
_entity_poly.type
_entity_poly.pdbx_seq_one_letter_code
_entity_poly.pdbx_strand_id
1 'polypeptide(L)'
;RVTDGALVVVDSVEGVCVQTETVLRQALTERIKPVMTINKLDRSFLELQLDAEDMYQNFSRIIENANVIMSTYQDDKLGDVQVYPDAGTVAFSAGLHGWAFTLNRFARMYAKKFGVEPAKMTSRLWG
;
A
#
# COMPACT_ATOMS: atom_id res chain seq x y z
N ARG A 1 -21.50 11.05 10.18
CA ARG A 1 -20.10 11.25 9.74
C ARG A 1 -19.24 11.43 10.99
N VAL A 2 -18.32 10.51 11.27
CA VAL A 2 -17.47 10.53 12.49
C VAL A 2 -16.00 10.21 12.17
N THR A 3 -15.67 9.86 10.92
CA THR A 3 -14.35 9.35 10.51
C THR A 3 -13.66 10.29 9.52
N ASP A 4 -12.39 10.60 9.79
CA ASP A 4 -11.55 11.46 8.96
C ASP A 4 -10.56 10.68 8.06
N GLY A 5 -10.49 9.36 8.21
CA GLY A 5 -9.54 8.51 7.52
C GLY A 5 -10.09 7.10 7.27
N ALA A 6 -9.57 6.44 6.25
CA ALA A 6 -9.89 5.05 5.91
C ALA A 6 -8.60 4.25 5.71
N LEU A 7 -8.48 3.11 6.40
CA LEU A 7 -7.42 2.13 6.17
C LEU A 7 -8.00 0.95 5.39
N VAL A 8 -7.48 0.75 4.18
CA VAL A 8 -7.93 -0.28 3.25
C VAL A 8 -6.98 -1.46 3.36
N VAL A 9 -7.52 -2.62 3.75
CA VAL A 9 -6.74 -3.86 3.86
C VAL A 9 -7.00 -4.68 2.59
N VAL A 10 -5.92 -5.01 1.88
CA VAL A 10 -5.96 -5.78 0.63
C VAL A 10 -5.20 -7.08 0.82
N ASP A 11 -5.72 -8.18 0.31
CA ASP A 11 -5.08 -9.49 0.42
C ASP A 11 -3.93 -9.60 -0.61
N SER A 12 -2.77 -10.14 -0.21
CA SER A 12 -1.64 -10.32 -1.13
C SER A 12 -1.87 -11.38 -2.20
N VAL A 13 -2.80 -12.31 -2.00
CA VAL A 13 -3.11 -13.41 -2.93
C VAL A 13 -4.37 -13.11 -3.74
N GLU A 14 -5.44 -12.67 -3.07
CA GLU A 14 -6.73 -12.36 -3.73
C GLU A 14 -6.73 -10.97 -4.39
N GLY A 15 -5.88 -10.05 -3.93
CA GLY A 15 -5.81 -8.69 -4.43
C GLY A 15 -7.05 -7.86 -4.07
N VAL A 16 -7.43 -6.95 -4.98
CA VAL A 16 -8.57 -6.03 -4.77
C VAL A 16 -9.87 -6.73 -5.19
N CYS A 17 -10.65 -7.13 -4.18
CA CYS A 17 -11.98 -7.72 -4.38
C CYS A 17 -13.07 -6.66 -4.56
N VAL A 18 -14.23 -7.06 -5.12
CA VAL A 18 -15.41 -6.19 -5.34
C VAL A 18 -15.88 -5.48 -4.06
N GLN A 19 -15.73 -6.13 -2.91
CA GLN A 19 -16.05 -5.54 -1.61
C GLN A 19 -15.09 -4.40 -1.26
N THR A 20 -13.78 -4.60 -1.44
CA THR A 20 -12.76 -3.58 -1.21
C THR A 20 -12.99 -2.38 -2.10
N GLU A 21 -13.31 -2.60 -3.38
CA GLU A 21 -13.67 -1.53 -4.32
C GLU A 21 -14.91 -0.74 -3.86
N THR A 22 -15.95 -1.45 -3.42
CA THR A 22 -17.20 -0.81 -2.96
C THR A 22 -16.96 0.09 -1.75
N VAL A 23 -16.17 -0.38 -0.78
CA VAL A 23 -15.79 0.40 0.42
C VAL A 23 -14.89 1.57 0.04
N LEU A 24 -13.93 1.36 -0.86
CA LEU A 24 -13.06 2.42 -1.37
C LEU A 24 -13.87 3.54 -2.02
N ARG A 25 -14.82 3.18 -2.88
CA ARG A 25 -15.71 4.12 -3.57
C ARG A 25 -16.54 4.94 -2.58
N GLN A 26 -17.07 4.30 -1.55
CA GLN A 26 -17.81 5.00 -0.50
C GLN A 26 -16.91 6.00 0.25
N ALA A 27 -15.70 5.59 0.63
CA ALA A 27 -14.74 6.46 1.30
C ALA A 27 -14.36 7.68 0.44
N LEU A 28 -14.10 7.48 -0.86
CA LEU A 28 -13.78 8.56 -1.79
C LEU A 28 -14.96 9.51 -2.01
N THR A 29 -16.19 8.99 -2.10
CA THR A 29 -17.42 9.81 -2.18
C THR A 29 -17.58 10.69 -0.93
N GLU A 30 -17.22 10.14 0.23
CA GLU A 30 -17.17 10.87 1.49
C GLU A 30 -15.92 11.75 1.64
N ARG A 31 -15.13 11.95 0.58
CA ARG A 31 -13.95 12.82 0.59
C ARG A 31 -12.89 12.40 1.62
N ILE A 32 -12.79 11.11 1.89
CA ILE A 32 -11.81 10.53 2.81
C ILE A 32 -10.60 10.08 2.01
N LYS A 33 -9.39 10.50 2.41
CA LYS A 33 -8.14 10.04 1.80
C LYS A 33 -7.81 8.64 2.35
N PRO A 34 -7.82 7.59 1.52
CA PRO A 34 -7.49 6.24 1.98
C PRO A 34 -5.98 6.06 2.12
N VAL A 35 -5.59 5.16 3.02
CA VAL A 35 -4.27 4.53 3.08
C VAL A 35 -4.44 3.03 2.93
N MET A 36 -3.47 2.36 2.31
CA MET A 36 -3.59 0.94 1.97
C MET A 36 -2.58 0.09 2.74
N THR A 37 -2.97 -1.14 3.09
CA THR A 37 -2.05 -2.18 3.56
C THR A 37 -2.27 -3.49 2.81
N ILE A 38 -1.19 -4.07 2.29
CA ILE A 38 -1.19 -5.40 1.68
C ILE A 38 -0.94 -6.41 2.80
N ASN A 39 -1.94 -7.25 3.07
CA ASN A 39 -1.97 -8.20 4.18
C ASN A 39 -1.83 -9.65 3.71
N LYS A 40 -1.62 -10.56 4.67
CA LYS A 40 -1.39 -12.00 4.44
C LYS A 40 -0.12 -12.33 3.65
N LEU A 41 0.92 -11.50 3.81
CA LEU A 41 2.22 -11.74 3.18
C LEU A 41 2.80 -13.11 3.51
N ASP A 42 2.48 -13.65 4.69
CA ASP A 42 2.79 -15.01 5.12
C ASP A 42 2.37 -16.07 4.12
N ARG A 43 1.23 -15.91 3.45
CA ARG A 43 0.80 -16.84 2.41
C ARG A 43 1.69 -16.78 1.18
N SER A 44 2.14 -15.59 0.80
CA SER A 44 2.99 -15.39 -0.38
C SER A 44 4.35 -16.08 -0.23
N PHE A 45 4.97 -16.06 0.96
CA PHE A 45 6.29 -16.67 1.17
C PHE A 45 6.28 -18.07 1.81
N LEU A 46 5.27 -18.42 2.64
CA LEU A 46 5.19 -19.77 3.25
C LEU A 46 4.36 -20.75 2.44
N GLU A 47 3.21 -20.34 1.90
CA GLU A 47 2.32 -21.24 1.17
C GLU A 47 2.71 -21.32 -0.30
N LEU A 48 2.81 -20.17 -0.96
CA LEU A 48 3.08 -20.08 -2.40
C LEU A 48 4.57 -20.13 -2.74
N GLN A 49 5.44 -19.87 -1.75
CA GLN A 49 6.91 -19.87 -1.90
C GLN A 49 7.37 -19.06 -3.12
N LEU A 50 6.75 -17.90 -3.33
CA LEU A 50 7.06 -17.03 -4.47
C LEU A 50 8.47 -16.46 -4.35
N ASP A 51 9.12 -16.28 -5.50
CA ASP A 51 10.37 -15.54 -5.58
C ASP A 51 10.14 -14.06 -5.26
N ALA A 52 11.19 -13.39 -4.80
CA ALA A 52 11.11 -11.98 -4.39
C ALA A 52 10.63 -11.06 -5.52
N GLU A 53 11.02 -11.36 -6.77
CA GLU A 53 10.59 -10.62 -7.95
C GLU A 53 9.09 -10.82 -8.21
N ASP A 54 8.60 -12.05 -8.19
CA ASP A 54 7.19 -12.36 -8.40
C ASP A 54 6.30 -11.72 -7.32
N MET A 55 6.77 -11.73 -6.06
CA MET A 55 6.11 -11.03 -4.96
C MET A 55 6.02 -9.52 -5.22
N TYR A 56 7.13 -8.90 -5.63
CA TYR A 56 7.17 -7.48 -5.95
C TYR A 56 6.22 -7.13 -7.10
N GLN A 57 6.28 -7.88 -8.21
CA GLN A 57 5.41 -7.67 -9.36
C GLN A 57 3.93 -7.80 -8.99
N ASN A 58 3.60 -8.76 -8.12
CA ASN A 58 2.25 -8.93 -7.61
C ASN A 58 1.80 -7.75 -6.74
N PHE A 59 2.65 -7.26 -5.82
CA PHE A 59 2.32 -6.10 -5.00
C PHE A 59 2.12 -4.84 -5.85
N SER A 60 3.00 -4.61 -6.83
CA SER A 60 2.90 -3.51 -7.79
C SER A 60 1.58 -3.56 -8.54
N ARG A 61 1.16 -4.74 -9.02
CA ARG A 61 -0.14 -4.92 -9.68
C ARG A 61 -1.31 -4.63 -8.76
N ILE A 62 -1.25 -5.05 -7.49
CA ILE A 62 -2.31 -4.77 -6.51
C ILE A 62 -2.44 -3.26 -6.27
N ILE A 63 -1.32 -2.56 -6.12
CA ILE A 63 -1.29 -1.10 -5.93
C ILE A 63 -1.83 -0.39 -7.17
N GLU A 64 -1.43 -0.82 -8.37
CA GLU A 64 -1.90 -0.26 -9.63
C GLU A 64 -3.41 -0.42 -9.78
N ASN A 65 -3.94 -1.62 -9.53
CA ASN A 65 -5.39 -1.88 -9.56
C ASN A 65 -6.16 -0.99 -8.58
N ALA A 66 -5.64 -0.80 -7.36
CA ALA A 66 -6.25 0.11 -6.39
C ALA A 66 -6.22 1.57 -6.89
N ASN A 67 -5.10 2.00 -7.46
CA ASN A 67 -4.94 3.36 -7.99
C ASN A 67 -5.86 3.65 -9.18
N VAL A 68 -6.12 2.67 -10.06
CA VAL A 68 -7.09 2.80 -11.16
C VAL A 68 -8.50 3.10 -10.63
N ILE A 69 -8.90 2.41 -9.55
CA ILE A 69 -10.18 2.68 -8.89
C ILE A 69 -10.16 4.09 -8.29
N MET A 70 -9.09 4.45 -7.56
CA MET A 70 -8.97 5.78 -6.93
C MET A 70 -9.02 6.92 -7.95
N SER A 71 -8.32 6.78 -9.09
CA SER A 71 -8.30 7.80 -10.15
C SER A 71 -9.66 8.02 -10.79
N THR A 72 -10.52 6.98 -10.80
CA THR A 72 -11.86 7.08 -11.38
C THR A 72 -12.81 7.96 -10.54
N TYR A 73 -12.51 8.11 -9.24
CA TYR A 73 -13.32 8.92 -8.31
C TYR A 73 -12.56 10.15 -7.79
N GLN A 74 -11.50 10.58 -8.47
CA GLN A 74 -10.75 11.77 -8.10
C GLN A 74 -11.60 13.03 -8.31
N ASP A 75 -11.68 13.89 -7.29
CA ASP A 75 -12.32 15.22 -7.32
C ASP A 75 -11.21 16.27 -7.26
N ASP A 76 -11.29 17.33 -8.07
CA ASP A 76 -10.34 18.46 -8.09
C ASP A 76 -10.11 19.05 -6.69
N LYS A 77 -11.13 18.98 -5.82
CA LYS A 77 -11.04 19.47 -4.44
C LYS A 77 -10.30 18.54 -3.48
N LEU A 78 -10.18 17.25 -3.79
CA LEU A 78 -9.41 16.29 -2.99
C LEU A 78 -7.93 16.28 -3.34
N GLY A 79 -7.59 16.69 -4.56
CA GLY A 79 -6.26 16.52 -5.10
C GLY A 79 -5.93 15.04 -5.32
N ASP A 80 -4.69 14.66 -5.07
CA ASP A 80 -4.21 13.30 -5.30
C ASP A 80 -4.60 12.35 -4.16
N VAL A 81 -5.43 11.38 -4.53
CA VAL A 81 -5.97 10.32 -3.65
C VAL A 81 -5.31 8.97 -3.86
N GLN A 82 -4.39 8.87 -4.83
CA GLN A 82 -3.68 7.64 -5.13
C GLN A 82 -2.72 7.28 -3.99
N VAL A 83 -2.35 5.99 -3.96
CA VAL A 83 -1.42 5.44 -2.98
C VAL A 83 -0.10 5.07 -3.64
N TYR A 84 0.99 5.47 -2.99
CA TYR A 84 2.35 5.21 -3.42
C TYR A 84 3.18 4.65 -2.24
N PRO A 85 3.86 3.51 -2.42
CA PRO A 85 4.70 2.93 -1.37
C PRO A 85 5.87 3.82 -0.97
N ASP A 86 6.46 4.53 -1.93
CA ASP A 86 7.56 5.48 -1.74
C ASP A 86 7.10 6.78 -1.06
N ALA A 87 5.84 7.19 -1.22
CA ALA A 87 5.22 8.23 -0.40
C ALA A 87 4.83 7.75 1.01
N GLY A 88 4.93 6.43 1.28
CA GLY A 88 4.60 5.83 2.56
C GLY A 88 3.10 5.67 2.83
N THR A 89 2.24 5.77 1.81
CA THR A 89 0.80 5.54 1.93
C THR A 89 0.40 4.07 1.75
N VAL A 90 1.37 3.20 1.48
CA VAL A 90 1.20 1.75 1.41
C VAL A 90 2.04 1.08 2.49
N ALA A 91 1.40 0.18 3.25
CA ALA A 91 2.05 -0.72 4.20
C ALA A 91 2.00 -2.17 3.72
N PHE A 92 2.94 -2.96 4.22
CA PHE A 92 3.09 -4.39 3.97
C PHE A 92 2.96 -5.10 5.33
N SER A 93 2.01 -6.02 5.47
CA SER A 93 1.69 -6.65 6.75
C SER A 93 1.46 -8.15 6.65
N ALA A 94 1.80 -8.85 7.72
CA ALA A 94 1.35 -10.21 8.00
C ALA A 94 0.65 -10.20 9.36
N GLY A 95 -0.67 -9.96 9.34
CA GLY A 95 -1.47 -9.83 10.56
C GLY A 95 -1.36 -11.06 11.48
N LEU A 96 -1.28 -12.27 10.91
CA LEU A 96 -1.14 -13.51 11.67
C LEU A 96 0.16 -13.57 12.49
N HIS A 97 1.25 -13.04 11.94
CA HIS A 97 2.57 -13.02 12.58
C HIS A 97 2.85 -11.73 13.36
N GLY A 98 1.91 -10.79 13.38
CA GLY A 98 1.99 -9.57 14.18
C GLY A 98 3.05 -8.56 13.70
N TRP A 99 3.40 -8.57 12.41
CA TRP A 99 4.34 -7.58 11.85
C TRP A 99 3.76 -6.81 10.68
N ALA A 100 4.20 -5.56 10.56
CA ALA A 100 3.96 -4.70 9.42
C ALA A 100 5.14 -3.75 9.21
N PHE A 101 5.35 -3.31 7.98
CA PHE A 101 6.35 -2.32 7.65
C PHE A 101 5.88 -1.40 6.53
N THR A 102 6.47 -0.22 6.48
CA THR A 102 6.43 0.69 5.34
C THR A 102 7.87 0.91 4.85
N LEU A 103 8.04 1.34 3.60
CA LEU A 103 9.37 1.62 3.06
C LEU A 103 10.11 2.69 3.86
N ASN A 104 9.39 3.66 4.42
CA ASN A 104 9.95 4.69 5.31
C ASN A 104 10.71 4.12 6.52
N ARG A 105 10.27 2.98 7.06
CA ARG A 105 10.97 2.33 8.18
C ARG A 105 12.34 1.81 7.77
N PHE A 106 12.41 1.15 6.61
CA PHE A 106 13.67 0.66 6.04
C PHE A 106 14.55 1.82 5.57
N ALA A 107 13.97 2.84 4.95
CA ALA A 107 14.68 4.03 4.51
C ALA A 107 15.43 4.71 5.66
N ARG A 108 14.81 4.90 6.83
CA ARG A 108 15.47 5.45 8.02
C ARG A 108 16.61 4.56 8.53
N MET A 109 16.43 3.25 8.49
CA MET A 109 17.44 2.29 8.94
C MET A 109 18.67 2.30 8.02
N TYR A 110 18.46 2.32 6.71
CA TYR A 110 19.53 2.31 5.71
C TYR A 110 20.16 3.68 5.51
N ALA A 111 19.39 4.76 5.61
CA ALA A 111 19.89 6.15 5.57
C ALA A 111 21.05 6.37 6.53
N LYS A 112 20.90 5.90 7.78
CA LYS A 112 21.96 6.00 8.80
C LYS A 112 23.21 5.20 8.46
N LYS A 113 23.05 4.04 7.80
CA LYS A 113 24.17 3.16 7.41
C LYS A 113 24.94 3.70 6.21
N PHE A 114 24.23 4.23 5.21
CA PHE A 114 24.81 4.70 3.96
C PHE A 114 25.11 6.20 3.93
N GLY A 115 24.74 6.95 4.96
CA GLY A 115 24.93 8.40 5.02
C GLY A 115 24.09 9.17 3.99
N VAL A 116 22.94 8.63 3.61
CA VAL A 116 22.03 9.22 2.60
C VAL A 116 20.78 9.72 3.30
N GLU A 117 20.18 10.79 2.79
CA GLU A 117 18.90 11.30 3.29
C GLU A 117 17.79 10.25 3.19
N PRO A 118 16.95 10.07 4.24
CA PRO A 118 15.86 9.08 4.23
C PRO A 118 14.90 9.22 3.06
N ALA A 119 14.53 10.45 2.67
CA ALA A 119 13.62 10.67 1.54
C ALA A 119 14.20 10.13 0.22
N LYS A 120 15.48 10.39 -0.03
CA LYS A 120 16.21 9.89 -1.21
C LYS A 120 16.42 8.37 -1.16
N MET A 121 16.48 7.80 0.04
CA MET A 121 16.54 6.34 0.21
C MET A 121 15.17 5.72 -0.10
N THR A 122 14.08 6.29 0.40
CA THR A 122 12.72 5.76 0.16
C THR A 122 12.40 5.66 -1.33
N SER A 123 12.74 6.69 -2.12
CA SER A 123 12.52 6.70 -3.58
C SER A 123 13.36 5.68 -4.35
N ARG A 124 14.31 4.99 -3.69
CA ARG A 124 15.14 3.92 -4.28
C ARG A 124 14.75 2.53 -3.78
N LEU A 125 13.83 2.45 -2.83
CA LEU A 125 13.35 1.19 -2.27
C LEU A 125 12.09 0.67 -2.98
N TRP A 126 11.60 1.42 -3.97
CA TRP A 126 10.46 1.07 -4.83
C TRP A 126 10.75 1.56 -6.24
N GLY A 127 10.36 0.78 -7.25
CA GLY A 127 10.73 1.03 -8.65
C GLY A 127 11.64 -0.06 -9.19
#